data_AF-A0A849IBH6-F1
#
_entry.id   AF-A0A849IBH6-F1
#
_cell.length_a   1.000
_cell.length_b   1.000
_cell.length_c   1.000
_cell.angle_alpha   90.00
_cell.angle_beta   90.00
_cell.angle_gamma   90.00
#
_symmetry.space_group_name_H-M   'P 1'
#
loop_
_entity.id
_entity.type
_entity.pdbx_description
1 polymer ?
#
loop_
_entity_poly.entity_id
_entity_poly.type
_entity_poly.pdbx_seq_one_letter_code
_entity_poly.pdbx_strand_id
1 'polypeptide(L)'
;MRSQDDVKQQVAEAQAKAHAAKVLIDNPTLRAAFERLYKDYIAAWTTSSPEDVEKREIAYFRLRALADLEADLEAVANGGKIAAFNNRRTGT
;
A
#
# COMPACT_ATOMS: atom_id res chain seq x y z
N MET A 1 7.31 27.26 -16.61
CA MET A 1 5.98 27.28 -15.98
C MET A 1 5.20 26.08 -16.48
N ARG A 2 4.64 25.23 -15.61
CA ARG A 2 3.64 24.23 -16.02
C ARG A 2 2.34 24.96 -16.35
N SER A 3 1.60 24.51 -17.36
CA SER A 3 0.28 25.06 -17.68
C SER A 3 -0.69 24.74 -16.53
N GLN A 4 -1.70 25.60 -16.31
CA GLN A 4 -2.78 25.30 -15.37
C GLN A 4 -3.50 23.98 -15.72
N ASP A 5 -3.54 23.62 -17.00
CA ASP A 5 -4.15 22.37 -17.46
C ASP A 5 -3.31 21.14 -17.05
N ASP A 6 -1.98 21.24 -17.09
CA ASP A 6 -1.07 20.17 -16.65
C ASP A 6 -1.23 19.87 -15.16
N VAL A 7 -1.48 20.92 -14.35
CA VAL A 7 -1.68 20.79 -12.90
C VAL A 7 -3.03 20.13 -12.61
N LYS A 8 -4.10 20.54 -13.30
CA LYS A 8 -5.42 19.92 -13.16
C LYS A 8 -5.40 18.44 -13.53
N GLN A 9 -4.72 18.08 -14.62
CA GLN A 9 -4.58 16.70 -15.04
C GLN A 9 -3.83 15.87 -14.00
N GLN A 10 -2.71 16.36 -13.47
CA GLN A 10 -1.96 15.66 -12.41
C GLN A 10 -2.79 15.44 -11.15
N VAL A 11 -3.60 16.41 -10.75
CA VAL A 11 -4.49 16.26 -9.58
C VAL A 11 -5.57 15.22 -9.85
N ALA A 12 -6.19 15.22 -11.03
CA ALA A 12 -7.19 14.23 -11.41
C ALA A 12 -6.61 12.80 -11.43
N GLU A 13 -5.41 12.63 -11.99
CA GLU A 13 -4.69 11.35 -12.00
C GLU A 13 -4.37 10.87 -10.57
N ALA A 14 -3.92 11.77 -9.69
CA ALA A 14 -3.65 11.45 -8.30
C ALA A 14 -4.92 11.03 -7.54
N GLN A 15 -6.05 11.68 -7.81
CA GLN A 15 -7.35 11.31 -7.23
C GLN A 15 -7.83 9.94 -7.73
N ALA A 16 -7.68 9.67 -9.03
CA ALA A 16 -8.05 8.38 -9.60
C ALA A 16 -7.22 7.23 -9.00
N LYS A 17 -5.89 7.42 -8.86
CA LYS A 17 -5.01 6.46 -8.20
C LYS A 17 -5.38 6.25 -6.72
N ALA A 18 -5.67 7.32 -5.99
CA ALA A 18 -6.08 7.24 -4.60
C ALA A 18 -7.41 6.47 -4.44
N HIS A 19 -8.37 6.70 -5.34
CA HIS A 19 -9.63 5.95 -5.35
C HIS A 19 -9.39 4.46 -5.63
N ALA A 20 -8.59 4.13 -6.65
CA ALA A 20 -8.27 2.75 -6.97
C ALA A 20 -7.58 2.02 -5.81
N ALA A 21 -6.61 2.66 -5.15
CA ALA A 21 -5.95 2.10 -3.97
C ALA A 21 -6.94 1.88 -2.81
N LYS A 22 -7.87 2.82 -2.59
CA LYS A 22 -8.92 2.67 -1.58
C LYS A 22 -9.85 1.49 -1.88
N VAL A 23 -10.23 1.31 -3.15
CA VAL A 23 -11.03 0.14 -3.58
C VAL A 23 -10.31 -1.17 -3.29
N LEU A 24 -8.99 -1.22 -3.49
CA LEU A 24 -8.18 -2.41 -3.16
C LEU A 24 -8.15 -2.66 -1.65
N ILE A 25 -7.84 -1.64 -0.84
CA ILE A 25 -7.80 -1.75 0.63
C ILE A 25 -9.14 -2.20 1.20
N ASP A 26 -10.25 -1.65 0.70
CA ASP A 26 -11.59 -1.96 1.16
C ASP A 26 -12.13 -3.28 0.56
N ASN A 27 -11.40 -3.93 -0.36
CA ASN A 27 -11.82 -5.17 -0.99
C ASN A 27 -11.74 -6.35 0.00
N PRO A 28 -12.88 -6.98 0.36
CA PRO A 28 -12.90 -8.03 1.38
C PRO A 28 -12.15 -9.29 0.95
N THR A 29 -12.14 -9.62 -0.34
CA THR A 29 -11.40 -10.78 -0.87
C THR A 29 -9.90 -10.55 -0.77
N LEU A 30 -9.43 -9.34 -1.09
CA LEU A 30 -8.02 -9.00 -0.95
C LEU A 30 -7.60 -9.02 0.53
N ARG A 31 -8.39 -8.41 1.42
CA ARG A 31 -8.13 -8.44 2.87
C ARG A 31 -8.05 -9.87 3.41
N ALA A 32 -8.99 -10.74 3.03
CA ALA A 32 -8.96 -12.14 3.44
C ALA A 32 -7.70 -12.87 2.92
N ALA A 33 -7.23 -12.52 1.71
CA ALA A 33 -5.98 -13.07 1.18
C ALA A 33 -4.75 -12.60 1.98
N PHE A 34 -4.66 -11.30 2.32
CA PHE A 34 -3.60 -10.78 3.20
C PHE A 34 -3.63 -11.47 4.57
N GLU A 35 -4.79 -11.51 5.23
CA GLU A 35 -4.94 -12.14 6.54
C GLU A 35 -4.53 -13.62 6.54
N ARG A 36 -4.87 -14.36 5.48
CA ARG A 36 -4.42 -15.76 5.32
C ARG A 36 -2.90 -15.83 5.19
N LEU A 37 -2.30 -15.03 4.30
CA LEU A 37 -0.86 -15.05 4.09
C LEU A 37 -0.08 -14.63 5.34
N TYR A 38 -0.56 -13.62 6.07
CA TYR A 38 0.01 -13.24 7.37
C TYR A 38 0.00 -14.41 8.35
N LYS A 39 -1.14 -15.10 8.50
CA LYS A 39 -1.24 -16.27 9.38
C LYS A 39 -0.30 -17.38 8.95
N ASP A 40 -0.23 -17.68 7.66
CA ASP A 40 0.63 -18.74 7.12
C ASP A 40 2.11 -18.43 7.36
N TYR A 41 2.55 -17.18 7.15
CA TYR A 41 3.94 -16.79 7.33
C TYR A 41 4.33 -16.66 8.81
N ILE A 42 3.42 -16.18 9.67
CA ILE A 42 3.63 -16.22 11.12
C ILE A 42 3.74 -17.67 11.60
N ALA A 43 2.86 -18.56 11.16
CA ALA A 43 2.93 -19.98 11.51
C ALA A 43 4.24 -20.61 11.02
N ALA A 44 4.68 -20.31 9.79
CA ALA A 44 5.95 -20.78 9.27
C ALA A 44 7.13 -20.31 10.15
N TRP A 45 7.11 -19.06 10.63
CA TRP A 45 8.13 -18.54 11.53
C TRP A 45 8.09 -19.20 12.91
N THR A 46 6.92 -19.27 13.55
CA THR A 46 6.76 -19.73 14.95
C THR A 46 6.89 -21.23 15.12
N THR A 47 6.63 -22.02 14.08
CA THR A 47 6.76 -23.49 14.11
C THR A 47 8.12 -23.99 13.64
N SER A 48 9.05 -23.09 13.27
CA SER A 48 10.40 -23.46 12.82
C SER A 48 11.30 -23.81 14.00
N SER A 49 12.05 -24.91 13.89
CA SER A 49 13.06 -25.30 14.88
C SER A 49 14.27 -24.36 14.82
N PRO A 50 15.09 -24.23 15.88
CA PRO A 50 16.26 -23.33 15.88
C PRO A 50 17.19 -23.47 14.66
N GLU A 51 17.36 -24.67 14.13
CA GLU A 51 18.14 -25.02 12.94
C GLU A 51 17.51 -24.55 11.61
N ASP A 52 16.20 -24.29 11.57
CA ASP A 52 15.45 -23.84 10.37
C ASP A 52 15.66 -22.34 10.09
N VAL A 53 16.91 -21.89 10.04
CA VAL A 53 17.28 -20.47 9.88
C VAL A 53 16.72 -19.91 8.57
N GLU A 54 16.95 -20.59 7.45
CA GLU A 54 16.51 -20.16 6.13
C GLU A 54 14.97 -20.04 6.04
N LYS A 55 14.25 -21.02 6.57
CA LYS A 55 12.78 -21.01 6.59
C LYS A 55 12.24 -19.82 7.38
N ARG A 56 12.85 -19.50 8.53
CA ARG A 56 12.53 -18.29 9.28
C ARG A 56 12.81 -17.05 8.44
N GLU A 57 14.03 -16.86 7.95
CA GLU A 57 14.39 -15.66 7.15
C GLU A 57 13.41 -15.44 5.99
N ILE A 58 13.08 -16.49 5.24
CA ILE A 58 12.09 -16.43 4.17
C ILE A 58 10.71 -15.98 4.69
N ALA A 59 10.22 -16.54 5.80
CA ALA A 59 8.95 -16.13 6.40
C ALA A 59 8.95 -14.65 6.83
N TYR A 60 10.06 -14.16 7.39
CA TYR A 60 10.22 -12.75 7.73
C TYR A 60 10.20 -11.83 6.51
N PHE A 61 10.96 -12.16 5.46
CA PHE A 61 10.95 -11.32 4.24
C PHE A 61 9.58 -11.28 3.57
N ARG A 62 8.84 -12.40 3.61
CA ARG A 62 7.46 -12.44 3.12
C ARG A 62 6.52 -11.56 3.95
N LEU A 63 6.62 -11.61 5.28
CA LEU A 63 5.86 -10.72 6.18
C LEU A 63 6.18 -9.25 5.91
N ARG A 64 7.48 -8.93 5.74
CA ARG A 64 7.91 -7.58 5.45
C ARG A 64 7.35 -7.08 4.12
N ALA A 65 7.42 -7.89 3.07
CA ALA A 65 6.89 -7.54 1.76
C ALA A 65 5.37 -7.29 1.77
N LEU A 66 4.60 -8.07 2.55
CA LEU A 66 3.16 -7.80 2.72
C LEU A 66 2.91 -6.47 3.41
N ALA A 67 3.65 -6.18 4.49
CA ALA A 67 3.51 -4.93 5.22
C ALA A 67 3.90 -3.71 4.37
N ASP A 68 4.96 -3.83 3.57
CA ASP A 68 5.38 -2.78 2.64
C ASP A 68 4.31 -2.52 1.56
N LEU A 69 3.71 -3.58 1.01
CA LEU A 69 2.62 -3.44 0.02
C LEU A 69 1.37 -2.78 0.63
N GLU A 70 0.98 -3.15 1.85
CA GLU A 70 -0.14 -2.48 2.55
C GLU A 70 0.16 -1.00 2.79
N ALA A 71 1.36 -0.68 3.26
CA ALA A 71 1.79 0.70 3.49
C ALA A 71 1.81 1.53 2.20
N ASP A 72 2.27 0.96 1.08
CA ASP A 72 2.27 1.62 -0.22
C ASP A 72 0.84 1.90 -0.72
N LEU A 73 -0.07 0.93 -0.58
CA LEU A 73 -1.48 1.12 -0.92
C LEU A 73 -2.11 2.23 -0.07
N GLU A 74 -1.85 2.25 1.24
CA GLU A 74 -2.33 3.30 2.14
C GLU A 74 -1.76 4.67 1.79
N ALA A 75 -0.46 4.75 1.46
CA ALA A 75 0.18 5.99 1.03
C ALA A 75 -0.45 6.53 -0.26
N VAL A 76 -0.70 5.67 -1.25
CA VAL A 76 -1.39 6.06 -2.50
C VAL A 76 -2.82 6.50 -2.23
N ALA A 77 -3.57 5.77 -1.40
CA ALA A 77 -4.95 6.12 -1.03
C ALA A 77 -5.04 7.48 -0.34
N ASN A 78 -4.01 7.86 0.43
CA ASN A 78 -3.95 9.15 1.11
C ASN A 78 -3.34 10.27 0.24
N GLY A 79 -2.51 9.95 -0.75
CA GLY A 79 -1.82 10.90 -1.63
C GLY A 79 -2.74 11.84 -2.42
N GLY A 80 -3.92 11.36 -2.84
CA GLY A 80 -4.91 12.18 -3.56
C GLY A 80 -5.44 13.36 -2.73
N LYS A 81 -5.52 13.21 -1.40
CA LYS A 81 -5.94 14.30 -0.49
C LYS A 81 -4.86 15.36 -0.35
N ILE A 82 -3.59 14.96 -0.31
CA ILE A 82 -2.43 15.86 -0.20
C ILE A 82 -2.27 16.68 -1.47
N ALA A 83 -2.40 16.06 -2.66
CA ALA A 83 -2.36 16.76 -3.94
C ALA A 83 -3.46 17.83 -4.06
N ALA A 84 -4.70 17.49 -3.66
CA ALA A 84 -5.83 18.42 -3.67
C ALA A 84 -5.71 19.53 -2.61
N PHE A 85 -5.07 19.28 -1.48
CA PHE A 85 -4.79 20.29 -0.45
C PHE A 85 -3.71 21.28 -0.90
N ASN A 86 -2.61 20.78 -1.47
CA ASN A 86 -1.51 21.61 -1.96
C ASN A 86 -1.96 22.53 -3.10
N ASN A 87 -2.73 22.03 -4.05
CA ASN A 87 -3.27 22.84 -5.15
C ASN A 87 -4.19 23.98 -4.65
N ARG A 88 -4.97 23.74 -3.58
CA ARG A 88 -5.82 24.79 -2.97
C ARG A 88 -5.02 25.85 -2.22
N ARG A 89 -3.85 25.52 -1.67
CA ARG A 89 -2.97 26.46 -0.95
C ARG A 89 -2.07 27.29 -1.86
N THR A 90 -1.66 26.75 -3.00
CA THR A 90 -0.73 27.42 -3.93
C THR A 90 -1.44 28.27 -5.00
N GLY A 91 -2.68 28.70 -4.72
CA GLY A 91 -3.57 29.43 -5.63
C GLY A 91 -2.87 30.23 -6.73
N THR A 92 -2.72 29.56 -7.87
CA THR A 92 -2.66 30.10 -9.23
C THR A 92 -3.90 29.58 -9.94
#